data_AF-A0A8T5B364-F1
#
_entry.id   AF-A0A8T5B364-F1
#
_cell.length_a   1.000
_cell.length_b   1.000
_cell.length_c   1.000
_cell.angle_alpha   90.00
_cell.angle_beta   90.00
_cell.angle_gamma   90.00
#
_symmetry.space_group_name_H-M   'P 1'
#
loop_
_entity.id
_entity.type
_entity.pdbx_description
1 polymer ?
#
loop_
_entity_poly.entity_id
_entity_poly.type
_entity_poly.pdbx_seq_one_letter_code
_entity_poly.pdbx_strand_id
1 'polypeptide(L)'
;MYLTKEEEKIYDGELGWAYQVSMRILVKLGDLYGAERLIPVDSAHISGVSYKTIGDAPIEFLRALMESGGRVRVKATTNPSGIDYENPVFTLIPTDLIERQREIIDLYKGMGVDTSLTCTPYYLEPPKSGVHLSWAESSAVIYANSILNAWTNREGGPSALASALIGKTPDYGLHKLENRRFSALVKVEAKIESETDYGALGIHLGKVLGDKIPLICGLPNFEEHLLKQMGAAMATSGMIPMFHLDMPKNGCIEVNESITVDDKNIRDVYEELSSA
;
A
#
# COMPACT_ATOMS: atom_id res chain seq x y z
N MET A 1 -5.68 -22.14 7.91
CA MET A 1 -4.26 -21.75 8.02
C MET A 1 -3.60 -22.52 9.18
N TYR A 2 -2.33 -22.91 9.09
CA TYR A 2 -1.56 -23.50 10.18
C TYR A 2 -1.00 -22.39 11.10
N LEU A 3 -1.17 -22.57 12.42
CA LEU A 3 -0.61 -21.72 13.45
C LEU A 3 0.45 -22.47 14.25
N THR A 4 1.55 -21.81 14.56
CA THR A 4 2.51 -22.29 15.56
C THR A 4 1.89 -22.23 16.96
N LYS A 5 2.46 -22.99 17.91
CA LYS A 5 2.00 -22.97 19.31
C LYS A 5 1.96 -21.58 19.94
N GLU A 6 2.86 -20.68 19.54
CA GLU A 6 2.84 -19.30 20.02
C GLU A 6 1.66 -18.52 19.42
N GLU A 7 1.39 -18.70 18.14
CA GLU A 7 0.28 -18.04 17.45
C GLU A 7 -1.09 -18.56 17.92
N GLU A 8 -1.21 -19.86 18.23
CA GLU A 8 -2.40 -20.46 18.84
C GLU A 8 -2.72 -19.79 20.18
N LYS A 9 -1.71 -19.63 21.06
CA LYS A 9 -1.89 -18.92 22.34
C LYS A 9 -2.39 -17.48 22.17
N ILE A 10 -1.88 -16.78 21.15
CA ILE A 10 -2.37 -15.44 20.83
C ILE A 10 -3.82 -15.48 20.35
N TYR A 11 -4.15 -16.41 19.45
CA TYR A 11 -5.50 -16.60 18.91
C TYR A 11 -6.53 -16.95 20.01
N ASP A 12 -6.10 -17.71 21.01
CA ASP A 12 -6.89 -18.10 22.18
C ASP A 12 -6.97 -17.00 23.25
N GLY A 13 -6.17 -15.95 23.13
CA GLY A 13 -6.25 -14.73 23.93
C GLY A 13 -5.33 -14.70 25.16
N GLU A 14 -4.37 -15.62 25.26
CA GLU A 14 -3.42 -15.66 26.39
C GLU A 14 -2.54 -14.41 26.49
N LEU A 15 -2.40 -13.64 25.40
CA LEU A 15 -1.63 -12.39 25.37
C LEU A 15 -2.51 -11.14 25.46
N GLY A 16 -3.81 -11.27 25.74
CA GLY A 16 -4.73 -10.15 25.87
C GLY A 16 -5.53 -9.86 24.61
N TRP A 17 -6.63 -9.13 24.78
CA TRP A 17 -7.67 -8.97 23.76
C TRP A 17 -7.18 -8.31 22.48
N ALA A 18 -6.30 -7.29 22.59
CA ALA A 18 -5.79 -6.58 21.42
C ALA A 18 -5.06 -7.52 20.45
N TYR A 19 -4.18 -8.37 20.96
CA TYR A 19 -3.47 -9.34 20.14
C TYR A 19 -4.39 -10.46 19.66
N GLN A 20 -5.36 -10.88 20.48
CA GLN A 20 -6.33 -11.89 20.10
C GLN A 20 -7.15 -11.48 18.87
N VAL A 21 -7.76 -10.29 18.91
CA VAL A 21 -8.59 -9.81 17.82
C VAL A 21 -7.75 -9.56 16.56
N SER A 22 -6.54 -9.02 16.70
CA SER A 22 -5.60 -8.86 15.57
C SER A 22 -5.21 -10.20 14.94
N MET A 23 -4.87 -11.21 15.74
CA MET A 23 -4.55 -12.54 15.24
C MET A 23 -5.76 -13.17 14.52
N ARG A 24 -6.97 -13.02 15.07
CA ARG A 24 -8.20 -13.51 14.42
C ARG A 24 -8.48 -12.83 13.07
N ILE A 25 -8.21 -11.52 12.95
CA ILE A 25 -8.29 -10.80 11.67
C ILE A 25 -7.33 -11.42 10.66
N LEU A 26 -6.06 -11.61 11.03
CA LEU A 26 -5.05 -12.19 10.14
C LEU A 26 -5.38 -13.64 9.76
N VAL A 27 -5.84 -14.46 10.71
CA VAL A 27 -6.29 -15.83 10.42
C VAL A 27 -7.46 -15.84 9.45
N LYS A 28 -8.45 -14.97 9.66
CA LYS A 28 -9.60 -14.90 8.77
C LYS A 28 -9.22 -14.46 7.35
N LEU A 29 -8.30 -13.51 7.22
CA LEU A 29 -7.73 -13.11 5.93
C LEU A 29 -6.92 -14.23 5.30
N GLY A 30 -6.10 -14.91 6.08
CA GLY A 30 -5.33 -16.07 5.64
C GLY A 30 -6.24 -17.18 5.09
N ASP A 31 -7.30 -17.53 5.81
CA ASP A 31 -8.27 -18.52 5.35
C ASP A 31 -9.02 -18.06 4.09
N LEU A 32 -9.38 -16.77 4.00
CA LEU A 32 -10.05 -16.20 2.82
C LEU A 32 -9.17 -16.31 1.56
N TYR A 33 -7.88 -16.05 1.68
CA TYR A 33 -6.93 -16.04 0.56
C TYR A 33 -6.13 -17.34 0.40
N GLY A 34 -6.45 -18.38 1.18
CA GLY A 34 -5.76 -19.67 1.10
C GLY A 34 -4.30 -19.64 1.56
N ALA A 35 -3.95 -18.76 2.51
CA ALA A 35 -2.64 -18.74 3.14
C ALA A 35 -2.45 -19.98 4.03
N GLU A 36 -1.31 -20.65 3.88
CA GLU A 36 -0.99 -21.83 4.67
C GLU A 36 -0.44 -21.47 6.07
N ARG A 37 0.17 -20.30 6.22
CA ARG A 37 0.85 -19.85 7.44
C ARG A 37 0.93 -18.32 7.50
N LEU A 38 1.37 -17.81 8.65
CA LEU A 38 1.84 -16.43 8.81
C LEU A 38 3.35 -16.34 8.55
N ILE A 39 3.79 -15.19 8.06
CA ILE A 39 5.20 -14.83 7.82
C ILE A 39 5.55 -13.52 8.53
N PRO A 40 6.80 -13.34 9.01
CA PRO A 40 7.21 -12.10 9.66
C PRO A 40 7.17 -10.93 8.67
N VAL A 41 6.82 -9.75 9.17
CA VAL A 41 6.94 -8.49 8.43
C VAL A 41 7.99 -7.59 9.09
N ASP A 42 8.72 -6.83 8.27
CA ASP A 42 9.75 -5.90 8.73
C ASP A 42 9.12 -4.60 9.23
N SER A 43 8.08 -4.12 8.54
CA SER A 43 7.28 -2.96 8.98
C SER A 43 5.85 -2.99 8.46
N ALA A 44 5.01 -2.17 9.08
CA ALA A 44 3.64 -1.90 8.66
C ALA A 44 3.43 -0.41 8.36
N HIS A 45 2.53 -0.10 7.43
CA HIS A 45 2.12 1.27 7.13
C HIS A 45 0.60 1.33 7.09
N ILE A 46 0.02 2.03 8.08
CA ILE A 46 -1.40 1.98 8.38
C ILE A 46 -2.13 3.11 7.64
N SER A 47 -3.18 2.75 6.91
CA SER A 47 -4.11 3.69 6.27
C SER A 47 -5.41 3.83 7.05
N GLY A 48 -6.28 4.75 6.63
CA GLY A 48 -7.49 5.08 7.39
C GLY A 48 -7.18 5.86 8.67
N VAL A 49 -6.38 6.92 8.54
CA VAL A 49 -5.97 7.78 9.67
C VAL A 49 -6.84 9.04 9.75
N SER A 50 -7.52 9.39 8.66
CA SER A 50 -8.38 10.58 8.61
C SER A 50 -9.75 10.30 9.21
N TYR A 51 -10.21 11.14 10.14
CA TYR A 51 -11.58 11.05 10.68
C TYR A 51 -12.64 11.10 9.58
N LYS A 52 -12.40 11.93 8.54
CA LYS A 52 -13.31 12.05 7.38
C LYS A 52 -13.53 10.72 6.65
N THR A 53 -12.54 9.82 6.64
CA THR A 53 -12.64 8.54 5.94
C THR A 53 -13.08 7.40 6.84
N ILE A 54 -12.83 7.45 8.15
CA ILE A 54 -13.08 6.33 9.06
C ILE A 54 -14.29 6.53 9.98
N GLY A 55 -14.65 7.76 10.33
CA GLY A 55 -15.76 8.07 11.23
C GLY A 55 -15.54 7.61 12.68
N ASP A 56 -16.64 7.48 13.45
CA ASP A 56 -16.60 7.23 14.89
C ASP A 56 -16.24 5.80 15.28
N ALA A 57 -16.82 4.79 14.61
CA ALA A 57 -16.67 3.39 15.03
C ALA A 57 -15.20 2.90 15.07
N PRO A 58 -14.32 3.29 14.13
CA PRO A 58 -12.90 2.96 14.22
C PRO A 58 -12.19 3.60 15.42
N ILE A 59 -12.62 4.76 15.93
CA ILE A 59 -12.05 5.37 17.14
C ILE A 59 -12.30 4.46 18.35
N GLU A 60 -13.53 3.96 18.50
CA GLU A 60 -13.87 3.06 19.62
C GLU A 60 -13.05 1.78 19.56
N PHE A 61 -12.84 1.23 18.36
CA PHE A 61 -12.01 0.05 18.17
C PHE A 61 -10.54 0.31 18.51
N LEU A 62 -9.97 1.42 18.03
CA LEU A 62 -8.59 1.82 18.35
C LEU A 62 -8.41 2.06 19.86
N ARG A 63 -9.41 2.69 20.51
CA ARG A 63 -9.42 2.91 21.95
C ARG A 63 -9.43 1.59 22.71
N ALA A 64 -10.31 0.66 22.33
CA ALA A 64 -10.36 -0.67 22.94
C ALA A 64 -9.05 -1.44 22.78
N LEU A 65 -8.40 -1.36 21.62
CA LEU A 65 -7.09 -1.98 21.39
C LEU A 65 -6.03 -1.40 22.32
N MET A 66 -5.95 -0.07 22.40
CA MET A 66 -4.97 0.63 23.25
C MET A 66 -5.20 0.35 24.74
N GLU A 67 -6.44 0.45 25.21
CA GLU A 67 -6.84 0.21 26.61
C GLU A 67 -6.62 -1.25 27.03
N SER A 68 -6.71 -2.18 26.08
CA SER A 68 -6.37 -3.60 26.29
C SER A 68 -4.86 -3.88 26.26
N GLY A 69 -4.01 -2.84 26.28
CA GLY A 69 -2.56 -2.95 26.30
C GLY A 69 -1.91 -3.20 24.95
N GLY A 70 -2.63 -2.96 23.85
CA GLY A 70 -2.10 -3.12 22.49
C GLY A 70 -0.86 -2.27 22.26
N ARG A 71 0.23 -2.91 21.85
CA ARG A 71 1.48 -2.28 21.41
C ARG A 71 2.01 -2.98 20.17
N VAL A 72 2.41 -2.20 19.18
CA VAL A 72 3.01 -2.74 17.95
C VAL A 72 4.32 -3.48 18.26
N ARG A 73 4.55 -4.59 17.56
CA ARG A 73 5.73 -5.45 17.71
C ARG A 73 6.78 -5.22 16.62
N VAL A 74 6.41 -4.52 15.56
CA VAL A 74 7.28 -4.12 14.44
C VAL A 74 7.14 -2.63 14.22
N LYS A 75 8.08 -2.03 13.48
CA LYS A 75 7.97 -0.61 13.12
C LYS A 75 6.66 -0.37 12.37
N ALA A 76 5.87 0.58 12.83
CA ALA A 76 4.59 0.92 12.23
C ALA A 76 4.52 2.44 12.02
N THR A 77 4.12 2.85 10.82
CA THR A 77 3.91 4.26 10.46
C THR A 77 2.48 4.50 10.00
N THR A 78 2.07 5.76 9.87
CA THR A 78 0.71 6.13 9.45
C THR A 78 0.70 6.94 8.16
N ASN A 79 -0.31 6.70 7.34
CA ASN A 79 -0.70 7.59 6.25
C ASN A 79 -1.09 8.99 6.75
N PRO A 80 -1.26 9.98 5.85
CA PRO A 80 -1.64 11.32 6.23
C PRO A 80 -2.97 11.38 6.99
N SER A 81 -3.05 12.33 7.93
CA SER A 81 -4.31 12.67 8.59
C SER A 81 -5.08 13.71 7.74
N GLY A 82 -6.35 13.94 8.08
CA GLY A 82 -7.15 14.97 7.41
C GLY A 82 -6.85 16.40 7.84
N ILE A 83 -5.96 16.62 8.82
CA ILE A 83 -5.72 17.92 9.43
C ILE A 83 -4.22 18.19 9.54
N ASP A 84 -3.82 19.35 9.05
CA ASP A 84 -2.52 19.94 9.34
C ASP A 84 -2.67 20.90 10.53
N TYR A 85 -2.11 20.53 11.67
CA TYR A 85 -2.22 21.30 12.92
C TYR A 85 -1.34 22.55 12.94
N GLU A 86 -0.39 22.69 12.02
CA GLU A 86 0.47 23.87 11.90
C GLU A 86 -0.12 24.92 10.96
N ASN A 87 -1.09 24.52 10.13
CA ASN A 87 -1.70 25.40 9.15
C ASN A 87 -2.99 26.06 9.69
N PRO A 88 -3.03 27.41 9.77
CA PRO A 88 -4.16 28.13 10.35
C PRO A 88 -5.48 27.95 9.57
N VAL A 89 -5.44 27.55 8.29
CA VAL A 89 -6.65 27.26 7.51
C VAL A 89 -7.52 26.19 8.17
N PHE A 90 -6.91 25.23 8.87
CA PHE A 90 -7.65 24.14 9.53
C PHE A 90 -8.41 24.60 10.79
N THR A 91 -8.18 25.82 11.28
CA THR A 91 -9.00 26.42 12.35
C THR A 91 -10.44 26.72 11.92
N LEU A 92 -10.72 26.70 10.61
CA LEU A 92 -12.06 26.85 10.05
C LEU A 92 -12.90 25.57 10.15
N ILE A 93 -12.29 24.43 10.50
CA ILE A 93 -12.99 23.17 10.71
C ILE A 93 -13.65 23.19 12.09
N PRO A 94 -14.89 22.67 12.23
CA PRO A 94 -15.53 22.49 13.53
C PRO A 94 -14.62 21.82 14.56
N THR A 95 -14.54 22.39 15.76
CA THR A 95 -13.60 21.96 16.82
C THR A 95 -13.75 20.50 17.19
N ASP A 96 -14.98 19.98 17.20
CA ASP A 96 -15.28 18.57 17.47
C ASP A 96 -14.57 17.65 16.46
N LEU A 97 -14.56 18.00 15.17
CA LEU A 97 -13.86 17.21 14.15
C LEU A 97 -12.34 17.25 14.32
N ILE A 98 -11.80 18.41 14.73
CA ILE A 98 -10.37 18.54 15.03
C ILE A 98 -9.98 17.66 16.21
N GLU A 99 -10.81 17.62 17.25
CA GLU A 99 -10.62 16.79 18.43
C GLU A 99 -10.71 15.30 18.11
N ARG A 100 -11.70 14.87 17.30
CA ARG A 100 -11.82 13.48 16.85
C ARG A 100 -10.63 13.04 16.00
N GLN A 101 -10.14 13.89 15.11
CA GLN A 101 -8.93 13.60 14.33
C GLN A 101 -7.70 13.48 15.23
N ARG A 102 -7.58 14.34 16.25
CA ARG A 102 -6.47 14.30 17.21
C ARG A 102 -6.51 13.02 18.04
N GLU A 103 -7.69 12.63 18.47
CA GLU A 103 -7.92 11.38 19.21
C GLU A 103 -7.39 10.16 18.44
N ILE A 104 -7.66 10.05 17.13
CA ILE A 104 -7.12 8.95 16.30
C ILE A 104 -5.59 8.90 16.35
N ILE A 105 -4.93 10.06 16.19
CA ILE A 105 -3.47 10.17 16.19
C ILE A 105 -2.91 9.78 17.56
N ASP A 106 -3.54 10.25 18.64
CA ASP A 106 -3.11 9.96 20.01
C ASP A 106 -3.28 8.48 20.37
N LEU A 107 -4.34 7.83 19.87
CA LEU A 107 -4.53 6.38 20.01
C LEU A 107 -3.44 5.58 19.29
N TYR A 108 -3.07 5.97 18.07
CA TYR A 108 -1.95 5.36 17.35
C TYR A 108 -0.62 5.54 18.08
N LYS A 109 -0.31 6.77 18.53
CA LYS A 109 0.88 7.05 19.36
C LYS A 109 0.88 6.22 20.64
N GLY A 110 -0.28 6.14 21.29
CA GLY A 110 -0.49 5.34 22.49
C GLY A 110 -0.13 3.88 22.28
N MET A 111 -0.42 3.31 21.11
CA MET A 111 -0.02 1.94 20.74
C MET A 111 1.45 1.80 20.26
N GLY A 112 2.23 2.88 20.24
CA GLY A 112 3.62 2.88 19.80
C GLY A 112 3.81 3.01 18.28
N VAL A 113 2.77 3.44 17.56
CA VAL A 113 2.86 3.73 16.12
C VAL A 113 3.50 5.10 15.91
N ASP A 114 4.44 5.18 14.98
CA ASP A 114 5.01 6.45 14.53
C ASP A 114 4.00 7.19 13.64
N THR A 115 3.48 8.31 14.13
CA THR A 115 2.53 9.14 13.39
C THR A 115 3.25 10.06 12.41
N SER A 116 3.91 9.46 11.42
CA SER A 116 4.67 10.15 10.37
C SER A 116 3.81 10.93 9.38
N LEU A 117 2.51 10.59 9.32
CA LEU A 117 1.48 11.26 8.50
C LEU A 117 1.89 11.47 7.02
N THR A 118 2.42 10.44 6.37
CA THR A 118 2.92 10.52 4.98
C THR A 118 2.48 9.33 4.15
N CYS A 119 2.19 9.55 2.86
CA CYS A 119 1.92 8.48 1.90
C CYS A 119 3.21 7.90 1.28
N THR A 120 4.36 8.51 1.57
CA THR A 120 5.67 8.07 1.06
C THR A 120 6.59 7.63 2.21
N PRO A 121 6.23 6.60 2.98
CA PRO A 121 6.99 6.17 4.17
C PRO A 121 8.42 5.73 3.80
N TYR A 122 8.63 5.25 2.58
CA TYR A 122 9.90 4.81 2.04
C TYR A 122 10.96 5.92 1.92
N TYR A 123 10.58 7.21 1.92
CA TYR A 123 11.55 8.31 1.98
C TYR A 123 12.02 8.62 3.39
N LEU A 124 11.29 8.18 4.41
CA LEU A 124 11.72 8.29 5.81
C LEU A 124 12.68 7.16 6.16
N GLU A 125 12.29 5.92 5.82
CA GLU A 125 13.14 4.75 5.98
C GLU A 125 12.84 3.72 4.88
N PRO A 126 13.73 3.55 3.89
CA PRO A 126 13.52 2.60 2.82
C PRO A 126 13.67 1.16 3.35
N PRO A 127 12.69 0.26 3.11
CA PRO A 127 12.82 -1.15 3.47
C PRO A 127 13.98 -1.80 2.71
N LYS A 128 14.57 -2.83 3.33
CA LYS A 128 15.59 -3.66 2.67
C LYS A 128 14.96 -4.47 1.54
N SER A 129 15.76 -4.74 0.51
CA SER A 129 15.33 -5.63 -0.57
C SER A 129 15.03 -7.04 -0.04
N GLY A 130 13.95 -7.66 -0.52
CA GLY A 130 13.55 -9.01 -0.16
C GLY A 130 12.77 -9.16 1.14
N VAL A 131 12.51 -8.08 1.89
CA VAL A 131 11.70 -8.16 3.11
C VAL A 131 10.21 -8.13 2.82
N HIS A 132 9.42 -8.73 3.72
CA HIS A 132 7.96 -8.67 3.68
C HIS A 132 7.45 -7.50 4.51
N LEU A 133 6.43 -6.81 4.01
CA LEU A 133 5.82 -5.63 4.63
C LEU A 133 4.30 -5.81 4.71
N SER A 134 3.65 -4.98 5.53
CA SER A 134 2.19 -4.89 5.58
C SER A 134 1.75 -3.44 5.38
N TRP A 135 1.75 -2.97 4.13
CA TRP A 135 1.50 -1.57 3.80
C TRP A 135 0.12 -1.38 3.15
N ALA A 136 -0.65 -0.43 3.68
CA ALA A 136 -2.04 -0.16 3.27
C ALA A 136 -2.21 1.11 2.42
N GLU A 137 -1.12 1.63 1.85
CA GLU A 137 -1.09 2.78 0.94
C GLU A 137 -0.76 2.31 -0.48
N SER A 138 -1.68 2.49 -1.43
CA SER A 138 -1.56 1.91 -2.78
C SER A 138 -0.34 2.41 -3.55
N SER A 139 0.00 3.68 -3.42
CA SER A 139 1.19 4.26 -4.07
C SER A 139 2.49 3.72 -3.47
N ALA A 140 2.53 3.52 -2.14
CA ALA A 140 3.67 2.93 -1.45
C ALA A 140 3.82 1.43 -1.74
N VAL A 141 2.71 0.70 -1.90
CA VAL A 141 2.70 -0.73 -2.24
C VAL A 141 3.35 -0.98 -3.59
N ILE A 142 2.92 -0.26 -4.63
CA ILE A 142 3.47 -0.46 -5.98
C ILE A 142 4.94 -0.03 -6.05
N TYR A 143 5.32 1.01 -5.33
CA TYR A 143 6.69 1.47 -5.18
C TYR A 143 7.57 0.41 -4.48
N ALA A 144 7.11 -0.12 -3.34
CA ALA A 144 7.82 -1.14 -2.58
C ALA A 144 8.05 -2.41 -3.41
N ASN A 145 7.03 -2.87 -4.14
CA ASN A 145 7.14 -4.09 -4.94
C ASN A 145 8.02 -3.92 -6.19
N SER A 146 7.91 -2.79 -6.89
CA SER A 146 8.50 -2.62 -8.24
C SER A 146 9.89 -1.99 -8.20
N ILE A 147 10.14 -1.09 -7.25
CA ILE A 147 11.38 -0.28 -7.19
C ILE A 147 12.29 -0.77 -6.08
N LEU A 148 11.75 -0.99 -4.87
CA LEU A 148 12.55 -1.42 -3.72
C LEU A 148 12.76 -2.94 -3.65
N ASN A 149 12.02 -3.70 -4.47
CA ASN A 149 12.02 -5.16 -4.45
C ASN A 149 11.68 -5.72 -3.05
N ALA A 150 10.77 -5.05 -2.34
CA ALA A 150 10.13 -5.54 -1.12
C ALA A 150 8.79 -6.24 -1.46
N TRP A 151 8.19 -6.90 -0.47
CA TRP A 151 7.09 -7.83 -0.71
C TRP A 151 5.88 -7.43 0.14
N THR A 152 4.84 -6.89 -0.50
CA THR A 152 3.60 -6.50 0.19
C THR A 152 2.39 -6.70 -0.69
N ASN A 153 1.31 -7.18 -0.09
CA ASN A 153 -0.01 -7.06 -0.69
C ASN A 153 -0.51 -5.61 -0.57
N ARG A 154 -1.62 -5.33 -1.24
CA ARG A 154 -2.41 -4.13 -0.99
C ARG A 154 -3.25 -4.34 0.27
N GLU A 155 -2.68 -4.00 1.41
CA GLU A 155 -3.34 -4.20 2.70
C GLU A 155 -4.47 -3.19 2.93
N GLY A 156 -5.41 -3.53 3.80
CA GLY A 156 -6.34 -2.57 4.38
C GLY A 156 -5.77 -1.97 5.66
N GLY A 157 -6.28 -0.80 6.08
CA GLY A 157 -5.89 -0.19 7.35
C GLY A 157 -5.98 -1.15 8.55
N PRO A 158 -7.11 -1.89 8.73
CA PRO A 158 -7.23 -2.86 9.81
C PRO A 158 -6.24 -4.04 9.73
N SER A 159 -5.94 -4.54 8.52
CA SER A 159 -5.00 -5.66 8.36
C SER A 159 -3.56 -5.20 8.60
N ALA A 160 -3.17 -4.01 8.13
CA ALA A 160 -1.86 -3.42 8.44
C ALA A 160 -1.66 -3.17 9.94
N LEU A 161 -2.68 -2.67 10.65
CA LEU A 161 -2.61 -2.51 12.11
C LEU A 161 -2.53 -3.86 12.83
N ALA A 162 -3.30 -4.85 12.39
CA ALA A 162 -3.23 -6.20 12.96
C ALA A 162 -1.83 -6.81 12.75
N SER A 163 -1.26 -6.67 11.55
CA SER A 163 0.11 -7.10 11.25
C SER A 163 1.15 -6.35 12.08
N ALA A 164 0.94 -5.05 12.36
CA ALA A 164 1.81 -4.27 13.24
C ALA A 164 1.79 -4.79 14.69
N LEU A 165 0.61 -5.12 15.21
CA LEU A 165 0.42 -5.66 16.57
C LEU A 165 0.96 -7.09 16.70
N ILE A 166 0.86 -7.91 15.67
CA ILE A 166 1.31 -9.31 15.69
C ILE A 166 2.78 -9.46 15.27
N GLY A 167 3.27 -8.58 14.40
CA GLY A 167 4.57 -8.67 13.74
C GLY A 167 4.62 -9.64 12.56
N LYS A 168 3.46 -10.08 12.06
CA LYS A 168 3.33 -11.05 10.96
C LYS A 168 2.14 -10.71 10.07
N THR A 169 2.15 -11.22 8.84
CA THR A 169 1.02 -11.18 7.88
C THR A 169 0.80 -12.58 7.28
N PRO A 170 -0.39 -12.92 6.76
CA PRO A 170 -0.60 -14.19 6.07
C PRO A 170 0.23 -14.31 4.78
N ASP A 171 0.77 -15.52 4.53
CA ASP A 171 1.60 -15.83 3.36
C ASP A 171 0.73 -16.11 2.12
N TYR A 172 0.30 -15.03 1.44
CA TYR A 172 -0.51 -15.08 0.21
C TYR A 172 -0.18 -13.93 -0.73
N GLY A 173 -0.75 -13.97 -1.94
CA GLY A 173 -0.66 -12.88 -2.91
C GLY A 173 0.79 -12.60 -3.29
N LEU A 174 1.19 -11.34 -3.25
CA LEU A 174 2.52 -10.87 -3.64
C LEU A 174 3.64 -11.21 -2.65
N HIS A 175 3.31 -11.87 -1.53
CA HIS A 175 4.30 -12.54 -0.69
C HIS A 175 4.83 -13.84 -1.32
N LYS A 176 4.20 -14.32 -2.40
CA LYS A 176 4.62 -15.52 -3.14
C LYS A 176 5.22 -15.15 -4.49
N LEU A 177 6.38 -15.74 -4.81
CA LEU A 177 7.16 -15.40 -6.01
C LEU A 177 6.37 -15.68 -7.30
N GLU A 178 5.65 -16.79 -7.34
CA GLU A 178 4.82 -17.21 -8.46
C GLU A 178 3.74 -16.20 -8.84
N ASN A 179 3.22 -15.45 -7.86
CA ASN A 179 2.16 -14.44 -8.06
C ASN A 179 2.71 -13.09 -8.51
N ARG A 180 4.04 -12.92 -8.56
CA ARG A 180 4.71 -11.68 -8.97
C ARG A 180 5.05 -11.68 -10.46
N ARG A 181 4.74 -12.73 -11.21
CA ARG A 181 5.02 -12.81 -12.65
C ARG A 181 4.17 -11.80 -13.41
N PHE A 182 4.75 -11.16 -14.42
CA PHE A 182 3.97 -10.32 -15.31
C PHE A 182 2.93 -11.16 -16.06
N SER A 183 1.78 -10.55 -16.33
CA SER A 183 0.66 -11.15 -17.06
C SER A 183 0.22 -10.32 -18.26
N ALA A 184 0.91 -9.21 -18.54
CA ALA A 184 0.71 -8.37 -19.72
C ALA A 184 2.04 -7.75 -20.15
N LEU A 185 2.30 -7.75 -21.46
CA LEU A 185 3.41 -6.97 -22.04
C LEU A 185 2.88 -5.61 -22.48
N VAL A 186 3.57 -4.55 -22.10
CA VAL A 186 3.29 -3.16 -22.49
C VAL A 186 4.46 -2.62 -23.31
N LYS A 187 4.18 -2.18 -24.54
CA LYS A 187 5.14 -1.51 -25.43
C LYS A 187 4.82 -0.03 -25.48
N VAL A 188 5.67 0.80 -24.89
CA VAL A 188 5.54 2.25 -24.96
C VAL A 188 6.23 2.74 -26.23
N GLU A 189 5.42 3.17 -27.20
CA GLU A 189 5.86 3.82 -28.44
C GLU A 189 5.57 5.32 -28.42
N ALA A 190 4.76 5.77 -27.46
CA ALA A 190 4.48 7.17 -27.19
C ALA A 190 5.76 7.94 -26.83
N LYS A 191 5.78 9.22 -27.20
CA LYS A 191 6.82 10.17 -26.79
C LYS A 191 6.58 10.61 -25.35
N ILE A 192 7.36 10.06 -24.41
CA ILE A 192 7.30 10.37 -22.98
C ILE A 192 8.47 11.30 -22.61
N GLU A 193 8.19 12.54 -22.21
CA GLU A 193 9.24 13.54 -21.95
C GLU A 193 9.17 14.17 -20.55
N SER A 194 8.02 14.09 -19.88
CA SER A 194 7.78 14.77 -18.61
C SER A 194 7.22 13.84 -17.52
N GLU A 195 7.35 14.25 -16.25
CA GLU A 195 6.73 13.55 -15.12
C GLU A 195 5.19 13.42 -15.29
N THR A 196 4.56 14.42 -15.89
CA THR A 196 3.13 14.38 -16.20
C THR A 196 2.79 13.29 -17.22
N ASP A 197 3.65 13.06 -18.22
CA ASP A 197 3.48 11.96 -19.19
C ASP A 197 3.59 10.59 -18.53
N TYR A 198 4.50 10.43 -17.54
CA TYR A 198 4.56 9.22 -16.72
C TYR A 198 3.26 9.01 -15.93
N GLY A 199 2.69 10.09 -15.39
CA GLY A 199 1.38 10.05 -14.73
C GLY A 199 0.25 9.65 -15.69
N ALA A 200 0.21 10.26 -16.88
CA ALA A 200 -0.80 9.96 -17.90
C ALA A 200 -0.69 8.51 -18.40
N LEU A 201 0.53 8.04 -18.67
CA LEU A 201 0.83 6.64 -18.98
C LEU A 201 0.31 5.73 -17.87
N GLY A 202 0.61 6.04 -16.61
CA GLY A 202 0.16 5.23 -15.48
C GLY A 202 -1.37 5.16 -15.37
N ILE A 203 -2.08 6.28 -15.60
CA ILE A 203 -3.55 6.31 -15.62
C ILE A 203 -4.11 5.46 -16.76
N HIS A 204 -3.54 5.59 -17.96
CA HIS A 204 -3.94 4.79 -19.11
C HIS A 204 -3.77 3.30 -18.82
N LEU A 205 -2.59 2.91 -18.34
CA LEU A 205 -2.27 1.52 -18.03
C LEU A 205 -3.19 0.96 -16.93
N GLY A 206 -3.45 1.71 -15.87
CA GLY A 206 -4.37 1.26 -14.82
C GLY A 206 -5.78 0.98 -15.35
N LYS A 207 -6.33 1.86 -16.22
CA LYS A 207 -7.65 1.66 -16.81
C LYS A 207 -7.73 0.43 -17.72
N VAL A 208 -6.68 0.19 -18.52
CA VAL A 208 -6.68 -0.89 -19.53
C VAL A 208 -6.33 -2.25 -18.92
N LEU A 209 -5.40 -2.29 -17.96
CA LEU A 209 -4.90 -3.53 -17.40
C LEU A 209 -5.71 -4.06 -16.22
N GLY A 210 -6.41 -3.19 -15.48
CA GLY A 210 -7.01 -3.57 -14.20
C GLY A 210 -5.94 -4.08 -13.24
N ASP A 211 -6.10 -5.28 -12.69
CA ASP A 211 -5.21 -5.87 -11.68
C ASP A 211 -4.01 -6.65 -12.27
N LYS A 212 -3.87 -6.71 -13.60
CA LYS A 212 -2.76 -7.41 -14.28
C LYS A 212 -1.42 -6.74 -14.00
N ILE A 213 -0.38 -7.54 -13.78
CA ILE A 213 1.00 -7.04 -13.58
C ILE A 213 1.66 -6.82 -14.95
N PRO A 214 2.02 -5.57 -15.33
CA PRO A 214 2.67 -5.32 -16.61
C PRO A 214 4.18 -5.55 -16.55
N LEU A 215 4.74 -6.05 -17.66
CA LEU A 215 6.13 -5.82 -18.05
C LEU A 215 6.15 -4.64 -19.02
N ILE A 216 6.80 -3.55 -18.63
CA ILE A 216 6.81 -2.29 -19.38
C ILE A 216 8.13 -2.16 -20.14
N CYS A 217 8.02 -2.04 -21.45
CA CYS A 217 9.11 -1.73 -22.37
C CYS A 217 9.02 -0.30 -22.91
N GLY A 218 10.15 0.21 -23.40
CA GLY A 218 10.17 1.40 -24.27
C GLY A 218 10.15 2.72 -23.51
N LEU A 219 10.28 2.67 -22.18
CA LEU A 219 10.44 3.87 -21.38
C LEU A 219 11.80 4.54 -21.66
N PRO A 220 11.83 5.87 -21.89
CA PRO A 220 13.06 6.58 -22.21
C PRO A 220 13.92 6.89 -20.98
N ASN A 221 13.34 6.90 -19.77
CA ASN A 221 14.02 7.22 -18.52
C ASN A 221 13.55 6.27 -17.40
N PHE A 222 14.44 5.98 -16.46
CA PHE A 222 14.20 5.08 -15.32
C PHE A 222 14.49 5.77 -13.98
N GLU A 223 14.55 7.10 -13.96
CA GLU A 223 14.66 7.87 -12.73
C GLU A 223 13.50 7.56 -11.77
N GLU A 224 13.86 7.37 -10.50
CA GLU A 224 12.96 6.85 -9.47
C GLU A 224 11.67 7.68 -9.30
N HIS A 225 11.78 9.02 -9.37
CA HIS A 225 10.62 9.90 -9.22
C HIS A 225 9.59 9.76 -10.36
N LEU A 226 10.05 9.53 -11.59
CA LEU A 226 9.20 9.28 -12.76
C LEU A 226 8.47 7.94 -12.63
N LEU A 227 9.21 6.89 -12.23
CA LEU A 227 8.65 5.56 -12.01
C LEU A 227 7.66 5.53 -10.84
N LYS A 228 7.95 6.29 -9.77
CA LYS A 228 7.00 6.52 -8.66
C LYS A 228 5.72 7.16 -9.18
N GLN A 229 5.81 8.22 -9.99
CA GLN A 229 4.64 8.92 -10.52
C GLN A 229 3.78 8.00 -11.38
N MET A 230 4.39 7.27 -12.32
CA MET A 230 3.69 6.28 -13.14
C MET A 230 3.07 5.17 -12.29
N GLY A 231 3.82 4.65 -11.32
CA GLY A 231 3.34 3.61 -10.42
C GLY A 231 2.13 4.05 -9.60
N ALA A 232 2.20 5.22 -8.96
CA ALA A 232 1.11 5.77 -8.17
C ALA A 232 -0.16 5.97 -9.00
N ALA A 233 -0.01 6.47 -10.24
CA ALA A 233 -1.10 6.60 -11.19
C ALA A 233 -1.74 5.26 -11.58
N MET A 234 -0.93 4.23 -11.86
CA MET A 234 -1.39 2.86 -12.15
C MET A 234 -2.16 2.25 -10.97
N ALA A 235 -1.61 2.35 -9.76
CA ALA A 235 -2.23 1.79 -8.56
C ALA A 235 -3.57 2.45 -8.23
N THR A 236 -3.70 3.75 -8.50
CA THR A 236 -4.91 4.54 -8.26
C THR A 236 -6.01 4.24 -9.27
N SER A 237 -5.67 4.14 -10.56
CA SER A 237 -6.65 3.97 -11.64
C SER A 237 -7.00 2.52 -11.96
N GLY A 238 -6.10 1.56 -11.67
CA GLY A 238 -6.26 0.14 -12.05
C GLY A 238 -6.17 -0.87 -10.93
N MET A 239 -5.83 -0.47 -9.70
CA MET A 239 -5.49 -1.41 -8.61
C MET A 239 -4.22 -2.23 -8.83
N ILE A 240 -3.39 -1.88 -9.83
CA ILE A 240 -2.13 -2.56 -10.13
C ILE A 240 -1.20 -2.51 -8.91
N PRO A 241 -0.75 -3.66 -8.37
CA PRO A 241 0.04 -3.69 -7.14
C PRO A 241 1.55 -3.72 -7.39
N MET A 242 2.00 -3.98 -8.62
CA MET A 242 3.40 -3.99 -9.04
C MET A 242 3.54 -3.93 -10.56
N PHE A 243 4.71 -3.53 -11.05
CA PHE A 243 5.11 -3.61 -12.46
C PHE A 243 6.55 -4.10 -12.58
N HIS A 244 6.90 -4.59 -13.76
CA HIS A 244 8.27 -4.91 -14.15
C HIS A 244 8.74 -3.95 -15.24
N LEU A 245 10.05 -3.74 -15.30
CA LEU A 245 10.70 -2.90 -16.30
C LEU A 245 11.59 -3.77 -17.16
N ASP A 246 11.41 -3.72 -18.48
CA ASP A 246 12.37 -4.29 -19.41
C ASP A 246 13.47 -3.26 -19.70
N MET A 247 14.66 -3.52 -19.15
CA MET A 247 15.78 -2.60 -19.30
C MET A 247 16.31 -2.65 -20.74
N PRO A 248 16.71 -1.51 -21.33
CA PRO A 248 16.94 -1.34 -22.77
C PRO A 248 17.97 -2.28 -23.42
N LYS A 249 18.75 -3.05 -22.64
CA LYS A 249 19.74 -4.00 -23.17
C LYS A 249 19.15 -5.28 -23.76
N ASN A 250 17.87 -5.60 -23.50
CA ASN A 250 17.30 -6.88 -23.92
C ASN A 250 16.42 -6.80 -25.17
N GLY A 251 15.92 -5.62 -25.53
CA GLY A 251 14.82 -5.50 -26.49
C GLY A 251 13.55 -6.18 -25.96
N CYS A 252 12.36 -5.69 -26.35
CA CYS A 252 11.14 -6.29 -25.84
C CYS A 252 11.07 -7.77 -26.19
N ILE A 253 10.77 -8.58 -25.18
CA ILE A 253 10.39 -9.96 -25.36
C ILE A 253 9.17 -9.99 -26.29
N GLU A 254 9.21 -10.77 -27.36
CA GLU A 254 8.02 -11.01 -28.18
C GLU A 254 7.11 -12.02 -27.49
N VAL A 255 5.86 -11.62 -27.26
CA VAL A 255 4.78 -12.49 -26.80
C VAL A 255 3.55 -12.30 -27.70
N ASN A 256 2.69 -13.31 -27.74
CA ASN A 256 1.51 -13.33 -28.62
C ASN A 256 0.48 -12.23 -28.30
N GLU A 257 0.45 -11.72 -27.06
CA GLU A 257 -0.47 -10.67 -26.63
C GLU A 257 0.30 -9.51 -25.98
N SER A 258 0.27 -8.33 -26.61
CA SER A 258 0.88 -7.11 -26.08
C SER A 258 -0.04 -5.90 -26.26
N ILE A 259 0.06 -4.96 -25.33
CA ILE A 259 -0.61 -3.66 -25.40
C ILE A 259 0.42 -2.65 -25.89
N THR A 260 0.09 -1.93 -26.96
CA THR A 260 0.91 -0.80 -27.43
C THR A 260 0.30 0.49 -26.92
N VAL A 261 1.14 1.36 -26.35
CA VAL A 261 0.77 2.72 -25.93
C VAL A 261 1.37 3.71 -26.90
N ASP A 262 0.52 4.44 -27.62
CA ASP A 262 0.89 5.49 -28.57
C ASP A 262 0.61 6.90 -28.04
N ASP A 263 1.00 7.93 -28.80
CA ASP A 263 0.78 9.34 -28.43
C ASP A 263 -0.71 9.67 -28.26
N LYS A 264 -1.60 8.97 -28.98
CA LYS A 264 -3.05 9.20 -28.83
C LYS A 264 -3.52 8.74 -27.45
N ASN A 265 -3.05 7.60 -26.96
CA ASN A 265 -3.40 7.12 -25.62
C ASN A 265 -3.02 8.11 -24.53
N ILE A 266 -1.86 8.75 -24.64
CA ILE A 266 -1.42 9.78 -23.68
C ILE A 266 -2.30 11.03 -23.79
N ARG A 267 -2.54 11.54 -25.01
CA ARG A 267 -3.43 12.70 -25.23
C ARG A 267 -4.84 12.49 -24.71
N ASP A 268 -5.42 11.31 -24.96
CA ASP A 268 -6.78 10.98 -24.51
C ASP A 268 -6.90 11.11 -22.97
N VAL A 269 -5.86 10.73 -22.21
CA VAL A 269 -5.83 10.92 -20.75
C VAL A 269 -5.75 12.40 -20.36
N TYR A 270 -4.94 13.19 -21.04
CA TYR A 270 -4.86 14.64 -20.79
C TYR A 270 -6.20 15.34 -21.03
N GLU A 271 -6.88 14.99 -22.12
CA GLU A 271 -8.18 15.57 -22.48
C GLU A 271 -9.24 15.22 -21.43
N GLU A 272 -9.26 13.98 -20.96
CA GLU A 272 -10.18 13.52 -19.91
C GLU A 272 -9.96 14.26 -18.58
N LEU A 273 -8.72 14.45 -18.16
CA LEU A 273 -8.41 15.09 -16.87
C LEU A 273 -8.50 16.63 -16.91
N SER A 274 -8.34 17.23 -18.08
CA SER A 274 -8.43 18.70 -18.24
C SER A 274 -9.86 19.20 -18.45
N SER A 275 -10.81 18.29 -18.65
CA SER A 275 -12.24 18.61 -18.86
C SER A 275 -13.11 18.42 -17.61
N ALA A 276 -12.50 18.04 -16.49
CA ALA A 276 -13.14 17.80 -15.19
C ALA A 276 -13.15 19.04 -14.27
#